data_AF-A0A1C1YVJ0-F1
#
_entry.id   AF-A0A1C1YVJ0-F1
#
_cell.length_a   1.000
_cell.length_b   1.000
_cell.length_c   1.000
_cell.angle_alpha   90.00
_cell.angle_beta   90.00
_cell.angle_gamma   90.00
#
_symmetry.space_group_name_H-M   'P 1'
#
loop_
_entity.id
_entity.type
_entity.pdbx_description
1 polymer ?
#
loop_
_entity_poly.entity_id
_entity_poly.type
_entity_poly.pdbx_seq_one_letter_code
_entity_poly.pdbx_strand_id
1 'polypeptide(L)'
;MTLTGHYFWPGVIMLSGAAWEKLSDADKAAVEAAGKEATTEAYALAASQDAETVAFLKENGVTVNELSDLDALKALTAPVVETWKGKDPLIAKFDEAFAKGQ
;
A
#
# COMPACT_ATOMS: atom_id res chain seq x y z
N MET A 1 -8.81 -12.08 -15.66
CA MET A 1 -8.34 -11.09 -14.67
C MET A 1 -7.21 -10.29 -15.28
N THR A 2 -7.12 -8.98 -15.05
CA THR A 2 -6.01 -8.14 -15.56
C THR A 2 -5.26 -7.53 -14.39
N LEU A 3 -3.94 -7.70 -14.36
CA LEU A 3 -3.05 -7.11 -13.35
C LEU A 3 -2.84 -5.63 -13.67
N THR A 4 -3.66 -4.78 -13.05
CA THR A 4 -3.68 -3.34 -13.32
C THR A 4 -2.81 -2.52 -12.37
N GLY A 5 -2.48 -3.08 -11.19
CA GLY A 5 -1.64 -2.41 -10.18
C GLY A 5 -2.22 -1.08 -9.65
N HIS A 6 -3.51 -0.82 -9.85
CA HIS A 6 -4.12 0.50 -9.64
C HIS A 6 -4.41 0.84 -8.16
N TYR A 7 -4.32 -0.14 -7.27
CA TYR A 7 -4.54 0.05 -5.84
C TYR A 7 -3.48 -0.74 -5.07
N PHE A 8 -2.58 -0.01 -4.43
CA PHE A 8 -1.68 -0.55 -3.42
C PHE A 8 -2.41 -0.50 -2.08
N TRP A 9 -2.42 -1.60 -1.32
CA TRP A 9 -3.06 -1.66 -0.01
C TRP A 9 -2.03 -1.29 1.08
N PRO A 10 -2.03 -0.06 1.62
CA PRO A 10 -1.14 0.28 2.72
C PRO A 10 -1.63 -0.38 4.02
N GLY A 11 -0.70 -1.01 4.74
CA GLY A 11 -0.90 -1.49 6.11
C GLY A 11 -0.12 -0.63 7.10
N VAL A 12 -0.67 -0.44 8.30
CA VAL A 12 0.01 0.22 9.41
C VAL A 12 -0.07 -0.63 10.67
N ILE A 13 1.07 -0.79 11.36
CA ILE A 13 1.11 -1.37 12.70
C ILE A 13 0.91 -0.21 13.68
N MET A 14 -0.14 -0.28 14.50
CA MET A 14 -0.48 0.79 15.44
C MET A 14 -0.56 0.28 16.86
N LEU A 15 -0.12 1.11 17.80
CA LEU A 15 -0.32 0.94 19.23
C LEU A 15 -1.16 2.12 19.76
N SER A 16 -1.95 1.86 20.81
CA SER A 16 -2.63 2.93 21.54
C SER A 16 -1.63 3.96 22.07
N GLY A 17 -1.89 5.25 21.85
CA GLY A 17 -1.05 6.33 22.38
C GLY A 17 -0.93 6.29 23.92
N ALA A 18 -2.02 5.96 24.62
CA ALA A 18 -1.98 5.85 26.09
C ALA A 18 -1.14 4.64 26.58
N ALA A 19 -1.01 3.59 25.77
CA ALA A 19 -0.10 2.48 26.07
C ALA A 19 1.34 2.87 25.74
N TRP A 20 1.55 3.55 24.60
CA TRP A 20 2.86 4.05 24.18
C TRP A 20 3.50 4.96 25.23
N GLU A 21 2.75 5.91 25.80
CA GLU A 21 3.28 6.84 26.80
C GLU A 21 3.70 6.18 28.12
N LYS A 22 3.27 4.95 28.39
CA LYS A 22 3.65 4.20 29.59
C LYS A 22 4.93 3.39 29.40
N LEU A 23 5.40 3.25 28.16
CA LEU A 23 6.62 2.50 27.85
C LEU A 23 7.86 3.32 28.22
N SER A 24 8.91 2.63 28.66
CA SER A 24 10.24 3.24 28.77
C SER A 24 10.80 3.59 27.39
N ASP A 25 11.78 4.50 27.32
CA ASP A 25 12.43 4.84 26.05
C ASP A 25 13.07 3.61 25.37
N ALA A 26 13.60 2.67 26.17
CA ALA A 26 14.14 1.42 25.67
C ALA A 26 13.05 0.53 25.04
N ASP A 27 11.89 0.42 25.68
CA ASP A 27 10.77 -0.38 25.16
C ASP A 27 10.15 0.27 23.92
N LYS A 28 10.04 1.61 23.89
CA LYS A 28 9.61 2.35 22.69
C LYS A 28 10.52 2.03 21.50
N ALA A 29 11.84 2.10 21.70
CA ALA A 29 12.81 1.76 20.66
C ALA A 29 12.70 0.28 20.22
N ALA A 30 12.48 -0.64 21.16
CA ALA A 30 12.28 -2.06 20.84
C ALA A 30 11.01 -2.31 20.01
N VAL A 31 9.90 -1.67 20.37
CA VAL A 31 8.63 -1.76 19.61
C VAL A 31 8.78 -1.19 18.21
N GLU A 32 9.46 -0.05 18.04
CA GLU A 32 9.73 0.50 16.70
C GLU A 32 10.61 -0.41 15.86
N ALA A 33 11.65 -1.00 16.45
CA ALA A 33 12.52 -1.96 15.76
C ALA A 33 11.74 -3.19 15.31
N ALA A 34 10.95 -3.79 16.21
CA ALA A 34 10.10 -4.93 15.89
C ALA A 34 9.05 -4.60 14.82
N GLY A 35 8.47 -3.39 14.85
CA GLY A 35 7.53 -2.93 13.83
C GLY A 35 8.16 -2.85 12.44
N LYS A 36 9.41 -2.38 12.33
CA LYS A 36 10.17 -2.32 11.06
C LYS A 36 10.52 -3.71 10.54
N GLU A 37 10.94 -4.60 11.42
CA GLU A 37 11.24 -6.00 11.09
C GLU A 37 9.99 -6.72 10.58
N ALA A 38 8.89 -6.67 11.35
CA ALA A 38 7.62 -7.28 10.97
C ALA A 38 7.06 -6.71 9.65
N THR A 39 7.21 -5.40 9.42
CA THR A 39 6.80 -4.78 8.16
C THR A 39 7.60 -5.34 6.98
N THR A 40 8.91 -5.52 7.15
CA THR A 40 9.78 -6.08 6.10
C THR A 40 9.38 -7.51 5.76
N GLU A 41 9.15 -8.34 6.77
CA GLU A 41 8.69 -9.73 6.56
C GLU A 41 7.30 -9.79 5.93
N ALA A 42 6.37 -8.93 6.36
CA ALA A 42 5.03 -8.87 5.79
C ALA A 42 5.04 -8.54 4.29
N TYR A 43 5.91 -7.64 3.83
CA TYR A 43 6.05 -7.35 2.41
C TYR A 43 6.63 -8.53 1.62
N ALA A 44 7.61 -9.25 2.18
CA ALA A 44 8.16 -10.44 1.54
C ALA A 44 7.09 -11.55 1.41
N LEU A 45 6.28 -11.75 2.45
CA LEU A 45 5.18 -12.70 2.43
C LEU A 45 4.08 -12.29 1.45
N ALA A 46 3.71 -11.00 1.39
CA ALA A 46 2.72 -10.52 0.44
C ALA A 46 3.17 -10.77 -1.01
N ALA A 47 4.45 -10.52 -1.32
CA ALA A 47 5.00 -10.77 -2.65
C ALA A 47 4.96 -12.27 -3.02
N SER A 48 5.23 -13.17 -2.06
CA SER A 48 5.13 -14.61 -2.32
C SER A 48 3.67 -15.05 -2.50
N GLN A 49 2.75 -14.53 -1.69
CA GLN A 49 1.32 -14.83 -1.78
C GLN A 49 0.71 -14.33 -3.10
N ASP A 50 1.12 -13.18 -3.61
CA ASP A 50 0.68 -12.68 -4.92
C ASP A 50 1.12 -13.64 -6.04
N ALA A 51 2.37 -14.11 -6.02
CA ALA A 51 2.88 -15.05 -7.00
C ALA A 51 2.16 -16.41 -6.94
N GLU A 52 1.97 -16.96 -5.74
CA GLU A 52 1.23 -18.21 -5.49
C GLU A 52 -0.23 -18.09 -5.95
N THR A 53 -0.89 -16.98 -5.65
CA THR A 53 -2.28 -16.74 -6.04
C THR A 53 -2.42 -16.67 -7.56
N VAL A 54 -1.51 -15.97 -8.25
CA VAL A 54 -1.53 -15.93 -9.73
C VAL A 54 -1.32 -17.31 -10.32
N ALA A 55 -0.41 -18.12 -9.77
CA ALA A 55 -0.18 -19.49 -10.23
C ALA A 55 -1.44 -20.35 -10.03
N PHE A 56 -2.01 -20.34 -8.83
CA PHE A 56 -3.24 -21.06 -8.50
C PHE A 56 -4.39 -20.70 -9.45
N LEU A 57 -4.59 -19.40 -9.74
CA LEU A 57 -5.64 -18.96 -10.65
C LEU A 57 -5.42 -19.49 -12.08
N LYS A 58 -4.19 -19.46 -12.58
CA LYS A 58 -3.85 -19.99 -13.92
C LYS A 58 -4.08 -21.50 -13.99
N GLU A 59 -3.67 -22.25 -12.97
CA GLU A 59 -3.89 -23.71 -12.87
C GLU A 59 -5.38 -24.06 -12.87
N ASN A 60 -6.22 -23.20 -12.30
CA ASN A 60 -7.68 -23.35 -12.28
C ASN A 60 -8.37 -22.71 -13.50
N GLY A 61 -7.64 -22.45 -14.58
CA GLY A 61 -8.20 -22.03 -15.88
C GLY A 61 -8.51 -20.53 -16.00
N VAL A 62 -8.09 -19.69 -15.04
CA VAL A 62 -8.27 -18.24 -15.14
C VAL A 62 -7.23 -17.65 -16.09
N THR A 63 -7.70 -16.94 -17.12
CA THR A 63 -6.82 -16.11 -17.96
C THR A 63 -6.38 -14.86 -17.18
N VAL A 64 -5.06 -14.74 -16.98
CA VAL A 64 -4.42 -13.58 -16.36
C VAL A 64 -3.72 -12.77 -17.45
N ASN A 65 -4.07 -11.49 -17.57
CA ASN A 65 -3.52 -10.55 -18.54
C ASN A 65 -2.72 -9.44 -17.83
N GLU A 66 -1.74 -8.89 -18.53
CA GLU A 66 -1.05 -7.66 -18.11
C GLU A 66 -1.78 -6.42 -18.65
N LEU A 67 -1.69 -5.30 -17.92
CA LEU A 67 -2.14 -4.02 -18.43
C LEU A 67 -1.14 -3.46 -19.43
N SER A 68 -1.60 -3.10 -20.63
CA SER A 68 -0.73 -2.58 -21.71
C SER A 68 -0.56 -1.06 -21.68
N ASP A 69 -1.48 -0.31 -21.07
CA ASP A 69 -1.48 1.15 -21.05
C ASP A 69 -1.90 1.69 -19.68
N LEU A 70 -0.91 1.94 -18.83
CA LEU A 70 -1.12 2.51 -17.50
C LEU A 70 -1.54 3.99 -17.57
N ASP A 71 -1.09 4.72 -18.59
CA ASP A 71 -1.38 6.16 -18.72
C ASP A 71 -2.83 6.39 -19.12
N ALA A 72 -3.40 5.54 -19.98
CA ALA A 72 -4.83 5.54 -20.26
C ALA A 72 -5.66 5.28 -18.99
N LEU A 73 -5.23 4.35 -18.14
CA LEU A 73 -5.91 4.09 -16.87
C LEU A 73 -5.83 5.30 -15.93
N LYS A 74 -4.65 5.93 -15.80
CA LYS A 74 -4.47 7.16 -15.01
C LYS A 74 -5.34 8.31 -15.51
N ALA A 75 -5.43 8.49 -16.83
CA ALA A 75 -6.29 9.53 -17.42
C ALA A 75 -7.77 9.31 -17.09
N LEU A 76 -8.24 8.05 -17.13
CA LEU A 76 -9.61 7.70 -16.77
C LEU A 76 -9.90 7.88 -15.27
N THR A 77 -8.91 7.71 -14.41
CA THR A 77 -9.08 7.85 -12.94
C THR A 77 -8.75 9.25 -12.41
N ALA A 78 -8.16 10.15 -13.21
CA ALA A 78 -7.85 11.52 -12.81
C ALA A 78 -9.02 12.30 -12.15
N PRO A 79 -10.29 12.18 -12.62
CA PRO A 79 -11.42 12.86 -11.96
C PRO A 79 -11.64 12.43 -10.50
N VAL A 80 -11.28 11.18 -10.16
CA VAL A 80 -11.37 10.69 -8.77
C VAL A 80 -10.35 11.43 -7.91
N VAL A 81 -9.11 11.53 -8.36
CA VAL A 81 -8.03 12.24 -7.66
C VAL A 81 -8.42 13.70 -7.42
N GLU A 82 -8.88 14.39 -8.47
CA GLU A 82 -9.31 15.80 -8.36
C GLU A 82 -10.51 15.99 -7.41
N THR A 83 -11.46 15.05 -7.42
CA THR A 83 -12.59 15.07 -6.48
C THR A 83 -12.11 15.03 -5.03
N TRP A 84 -11.13 14.18 -4.72
CA TRP A 84 -10.62 14.02 -3.35
C TRP A 84 -9.69 15.16 -2.92
N LYS A 85 -8.85 15.67 -3.83
CA LYS A 85 -8.03 16.88 -3.58
C LYS A 85 -8.87 18.08 -3.20
N GLY A 86 -10.05 18.24 -3.81
CA GLY A 86 -10.99 19.31 -3.49
C GLY A 86 -11.65 19.19 -2.10
N LYS A 87 -11.54 18.05 -1.41
CA LYS A 87 -12.20 17.84 -0.11
C LYS A 87 -11.38 18.34 1.08
N ASP A 88 -10.06 18.24 1.01
CA ASP A 88 -9.18 18.62 2.13
C ASP A 88 -7.79 19.05 1.61
N PRO A 89 -7.26 20.20 2.06
CA PRO A 89 -5.90 20.64 1.70
C PRO A 89 -4.79 19.62 2.01
N LEU A 90 -4.99 18.73 3.00
CA LEU A 90 -4.04 17.67 3.33
C LEU A 90 -3.97 16.61 2.22
N ILE A 91 -5.08 16.31 1.55
CA ILE A 91 -5.10 15.37 0.43
C ILE A 91 -4.32 15.96 -0.75
N ALA A 92 -4.47 17.25 -1.03
CA ALA A 92 -3.68 17.94 -2.05
C ALA A 92 -2.18 17.92 -1.73
N LYS A 93 -1.80 18.15 -0.46
CA LYS A 93 -0.40 18.04 -0.03
C LYS A 93 0.16 16.63 -0.18
N PHE A 94 -0.64 15.61 0.13
CA PHE A 94 -0.25 14.21 -0.03
C PHE A 94 -0.05 13.85 -1.50
N ASP A 95 -0.97 14.24 -2.39
CA ASP A 95 -0.87 14.06 -3.85
C ASP A 95 0.42 14.71 -4.41
N GLU A 96 0.72 15.94 -4.00
CA GLU A 96 1.94 16.64 -4.41
C GLU A 96 3.23 15.98 -3.92
N ALA A 97 3.24 15.42 -2.71
CA ALA A 97 4.39 14.69 -2.16
C ALA A 97 4.58 13.35 -2.91
N PHE A 98 3.50 12.60 -3.10
CA PHE A 98 3.51 11.33 -3.82
C PHE A 98 3.99 11.49 -5.26
N ALA A 99 3.55 12.55 -5.96
CA ALA A 99 4.00 12.87 -7.32
C ALA A 99 5.51 13.16 -7.42
N LYS A 100 6.17 13.54 -6.31
CA LYS A 100 7.61 13.77 -6.22
C LYS A 100 8.39 12.51 -5.79
N GLY A 101 7.71 11.39 -5.54
CA GLY A 101 8.31 10.16 -5.02
C GLY A 101 8.76 10.27 -3.58
N GLN A 102 8.10 11.14 -2.79
CA GLN A 102 8.39 11.39 -1.37
C GLN A 102 7.40 10.66 -0.45
#